data_AF-S4NNM4-F1
#
_entry.id   AF-S4NNM4-F1
#
_cell.length_a   1.000
_cell.length_b   1.000
_cell.length_c   1.000
_cell.angle_alpha   90.00
_cell.angle_beta   90.00
_cell.angle_gamma   90.00
#
_symmetry.space_group_name_H-M   'P 1'
#
loop_
_entity.id
_entity.type
_entity.pdbx_description
1 polymer ?
#
loop_
_entity_poly.entity_id
_entity_poly.type
_entity_poly.pdbx_seq_one_letter_code
_entity_poly.pdbx_strand_id
1 'polypeptide(L)'
;MNIKVVGDIRVGKIQPSLTGNPIVDDVLIQHFCDRLKEKLHSLQLFVDIIPDHFFDATQPCADIILMDRRIISDLPDELLMNFKIIDIDHNDILRGNVTGAFDALKRYDTGKNVSAI
;
A
#
# COMPACT_ATOMS: atom_id res chain seq x y z
N MET A 1 9.06 12.49 1.01
CA MET A 1 7.67 11.99 0.98
C MET A 1 7.75 10.50 1.16
N ASN A 2 6.97 9.95 2.08
CA ASN A 2 6.94 8.51 2.32
C ASN A 2 5.65 7.96 1.75
N ILE A 3 5.76 6.78 1.15
CA ILE A 3 4.64 5.97 0.72
C ILE A 3 4.70 4.69 1.53
N LYS A 4 3.64 4.41 2.28
CA LYS A 4 3.52 3.20 3.09
C LYS A 4 2.74 2.14 2.31
N VAL A 5 3.24 0.92 2.28
CA VAL A 5 2.56 -0.22 1.65
C VAL A 5 2.00 -1.14 2.73
N VAL A 6 0.68 -1.27 2.77
CA VAL A 6 -0.05 -2.10 3.74
C VAL A 6 -0.63 -3.30 3.00
N GLY A 7 0.07 -4.44 3.08
CA GLY A 7 -0.36 -5.73 2.52
C GLY A 7 -0.87 -6.73 3.56
N ASP A 8 -0.52 -6.52 4.83
CA ASP A 8 -0.98 -7.27 5.99
C ASP A 8 -1.10 -6.31 7.19
N ILE A 9 -1.79 -6.73 8.25
CA ILE A 9 -1.82 -6.01 9.54
C ILE A 9 -1.61 -7.03 10.66
N ARG A 10 -0.61 -6.79 11.52
CA ARG A 10 -0.17 -7.73 12.57
C ARG A 10 -0.68 -7.41 13.97
N VAL A 11 -1.50 -6.39 14.09
CA VAL A 11 -1.98 -5.87 15.38
C VAL A 11 -3.48 -5.59 15.32
N GLY A 12 -4.11 -5.52 16.49
CA GLY A 12 -5.55 -5.26 16.59
C GLY A 12 -6.41 -6.51 16.39
N LYS A 13 -7.73 -6.29 16.29
CA LYS A 13 -8.73 -7.36 16.20
C LYS A 13 -8.83 -7.99 14.81
N ILE A 14 -8.54 -7.20 13.78
CA ILE A 14 -8.60 -7.60 12.37
C ILE A 14 -7.16 -7.63 11.88
N GLN A 15 -6.68 -8.83 11.52
CA GLN A 15 -5.28 -9.08 11.12
C GLN A 15 -5.24 -9.78 9.77
N PRO A 16 -5.61 -9.07 8.68
CA PRO A 16 -5.50 -9.58 7.33
C PRO A 16 -4.04 -9.95 7.03
N SER A 17 -3.87 -10.99 6.22
CA SER A 17 -2.58 -11.50 5.79
C SER A 17 -2.62 -11.77 4.28
N LEU A 18 -1.46 -11.78 3.64
CA LEU A 18 -1.39 -12.09 2.21
C LEU A 18 -1.52 -13.59 1.98
N THR A 19 -0.75 -14.37 2.75
CA THR A 19 -0.68 -15.83 2.64
C THR A 19 -0.97 -16.55 3.95
N GLY A 20 -0.99 -15.82 5.08
CA GLY A 20 -1.08 -16.38 6.42
C GLY A 20 0.27 -16.79 7.02
N ASN A 21 1.38 -16.57 6.31
CA ASN A 21 2.73 -16.77 6.82
C ASN A 21 3.48 -15.43 6.88
N PRO A 22 3.73 -14.87 8.09
CA PRO A 22 4.37 -13.56 8.24
C PRO A 22 5.71 -13.41 7.54
N ILE A 23 6.52 -14.48 7.48
CA ILE A 23 7.83 -14.46 6.82
C ILE A 23 7.65 -14.33 5.30
N VAL A 24 6.67 -15.03 4.73
CA VAL A 24 6.37 -14.96 3.30
C VAL A 24 5.76 -13.60 2.97
N ASP A 25 4.84 -13.11 3.80
CA ASP A 25 4.17 -11.83 3.63
C ASP A 25 5.19 -10.67 3.68
N ASP A 26 6.15 -10.69 4.62
CA ASP A 26 7.28 -9.74 4.67
C ASP A 26 8.03 -9.68 3.34
N VAL A 27 8.42 -10.84 2.81
CA VAL A 27 9.18 -10.93 1.56
C VAL A 27 8.37 -10.43 0.37
N LEU A 28 7.08 -10.76 0.29
CA LEU A 28 6.21 -10.35 -0.81
C LEU A 28 5.98 -8.84 -0.81
N ILE A 29 5.70 -8.25 0.36
CA ILE A 29 5.47 -6.81 0.48
C ILE A 29 6.78 -6.06 0.21
N GLN A 30 7.90 -6.50 0.78
CA GLN A 30 9.20 -5.89 0.51
C GLN A 30 9.56 -5.96 -0.97
N HIS A 31 9.35 -7.12 -1.62
CA HIS A 31 9.61 -7.28 -3.05
C HIS A 31 8.76 -6.32 -3.91
N PHE A 32 7.49 -6.13 -3.55
CA PHE A 32 6.64 -5.14 -4.20
C PHE A 32 7.16 -3.71 -4.00
N CYS A 33 7.53 -3.34 -2.78
CA CYS A 33 8.11 -2.03 -2.46
C CYS A 33 9.37 -1.75 -3.28
N ASP A 34 10.30 -2.70 -3.33
CA ASP A 34 11.56 -2.58 -4.05
C ASP A 34 11.32 -2.36 -5.55
N ARG A 35 10.45 -3.16 -6.17
CA ARG A 35 10.11 -3.02 -7.59
C ARG A 35 9.45 -1.68 -7.91
N LEU A 36 8.62 -1.16 -7.01
CA LEU A 36 7.96 0.14 -7.22
C LEU A 36 8.99 1.27 -7.09
N LYS A 37 9.89 1.16 -6.10
CA LYS A 37 10.99 2.09 -5.88
C LYS A 37 11.92 2.14 -7.09
N GLU A 38 12.32 0.99 -7.63
CA GLU A 38 13.11 0.89 -8.87
C GLU A 38 12.41 1.58 -10.05
N LYS A 39 11.11 1.33 -10.23
CA LYS A 39 10.33 1.93 -11.32
C LYS A 39 10.23 3.45 -11.19
N LEU A 40 10.02 3.99 -10.00
CA LEU A 40 9.99 5.44 -9.76
C LEU A 40 11.38 6.08 -9.90
N HIS A 41 12.42 5.43 -9.38
CA HIS A 41 13.81 5.90 -9.50
C HIS A 41 14.26 5.97 -10.96
N SER A 42 13.78 5.06 -11.84
CA SER A 42 14.05 5.12 -13.28
C SER A 42 13.54 6.42 -13.94
N LEU A 43 12.59 7.12 -13.30
CA LEU A 43 12.04 8.41 -13.70
C LEU A 43 12.61 9.59 -12.89
N GLN A 44 13.70 9.37 -12.15
CA GLN A 44 14.30 10.36 -11.25
C GLN A 44 13.37 10.85 -10.13
N LEU A 45 12.35 10.04 -9.78
CA LEU A 45 11.46 10.29 -8.65
C LEU A 45 11.96 9.52 -7.43
N PHE A 46 12.61 10.23 -6.52
CA PHE A 46 13.18 9.65 -5.31
C PHE A 46 12.17 9.74 -4.16
N VAL A 47 11.38 8.68 -4.00
CA VAL A 47 10.35 8.57 -2.97
C VAL A 47 10.69 7.37 -2.09
N ASP A 48 10.49 7.51 -0.78
CA ASP A 48 10.69 6.38 0.11
C ASP A 48 9.42 5.52 0.12
N ILE A 49 9.58 4.23 -0.16
CA ILE A 49 8.50 3.25 -0.19
C ILE A 49 8.85 2.16 0.81
N ILE A 50 8.01 2.02 1.83
CA ILE A 50 8.27 1.15 2.98
C ILE A 50 7.06 0.26 3.28
N PRO A 51 7.26 -1.02 3.63
CA PRO A 51 6.20 -1.83 4.23
C PRO A 51 5.70 -1.24 5.55
N ASP A 52 4.40 -1.32 5.80
CA ASP A 52 3.80 -1.01 7.11
C ASP A 52 2.87 -2.15 7.55
N HIS A 53 3.40 -3.04 8.38
CA HIS A 53 2.69 -4.18 8.96
C HIS A 53 1.87 -3.82 10.21
N PHE A 54 1.96 -2.57 10.66
CA PHE A 54 1.41 -2.08 11.93
C PHE A 54 0.46 -0.91 11.73
N PHE A 55 -0.20 -0.86 10.57
CA PHE A 55 -1.17 0.17 10.25
C PHE A 55 -2.23 0.29 11.37
N ASP A 56 -2.36 1.49 11.91
CA ASP A 56 -3.32 1.84 12.95
C ASP A 56 -4.22 2.96 12.44
N ALA A 57 -5.46 2.60 12.10
CA ALA A 57 -6.44 3.53 11.56
C ALA A 57 -6.93 4.57 12.59
N THR A 58 -6.55 4.44 13.87
CA THR A 58 -6.86 5.43 14.91
C THR A 58 -5.82 6.54 15.00
N GLN A 59 -4.65 6.38 14.36
CA GLN A 59 -3.57 7.36 14.38
C GLN A 59 -3.51 8.11 13.04
N PRO A 60 -3.54 9.45 13.06
CA PRO A 60 -3.46 10.22 11.81
C PRO A 60 -2.11 10.01 11.14
N CYS A 61 -2.12 9.89 9.81
CA CYS A 61 -0.92 9.75 9.00
C CYS A 61 -0.98 10.72 7.81
N ALA A 62 0.11 11.47 7.59
CA ALA A 62 0.20 12.40 6.47
C ALA A 62 0.72 11.74 5.18
N ASP A 63 1.22 10.51 5.27
CA ASP A 63 1.80 9.75 4.16
C ASP A 63 0.71 9.27 3.19
N ILE A 64 1.12 8.96 1.95
CA ILE A 64 0.26 8.23 1.02
C ILE A 64 0.32 6.75 1.39
N ILE A 65 -0.85 6.10 1.44
CA ILE A 65 -0.98 4.71 1.80
C ILE A 65 -1.40 3.91 0.57
N LEU A 66 -0.55 2.99 0.17
CA LEU A 66 -0.79 1.95 -0.81
C LEU A 66 -1.34 0.73 -0.06
N MET A 67 -2.65 0.48 -0.14
CA MET A 67 -3.29 -0.55 0.69
C MET A 67 -3.92 -1.66 -0.16
N ASP A 68 -3.73 -2.92 0.23
CA ASP A 68 -4.43 -4.05 -0.36
C ASP A 68 -5.95 -3.83 -0.27
N ARG A 69 -6.64 -3.93 -1.41
CA ARG A 69 -8.10 -3.76 -1.52
C ARG A 69 -8.88 -4.67 -0.57
N ARG A 70 -8.36 -5.85 -0.22
CA ARG A 70 -8.98 -6.74 0.76
C ARG A 70 -9.00 -6.12 2.16
N ILE A 71 -7.90 -5.48 2.56
CA ILE A 71 -7.78 -4.79 3.85
C ILE A 71 -8.74 -3.60 3.92
N ILE A 72 -8.85 -2.84 2.83
CA ILE A 72 -9.83 -1.75 2.72
C ILE A 72 -11.25 -2.28 2.93
N SER A 73 -11.56 -3.45 2.34
CA SER A 73 -12.89 -4.06 2.45
C SER A 73 -13.19 -4.60 3.85
N ASP A 74 -12.16 -4.94 4.62
CA ASP A 74 -12.29 -5.46 5.99
C ASP A 74 -12.37 -4.35 7.05
N LEU A 75 -11.97 -3.12 6.73
CA LEU A 75 -11.96 -1.98 7.63
C LEU A 75 -13.20 -1.08 7.45
N PRO A 76 -13.79 -0.54 8.52
CA PRO A 76 -14.90 0.42 8.41
C PRO A 76 -14.48 1.70 7.67
N ASP A 77 -15.32 2.17 6.74
CA ASP A 77 -15.07 3.37 5.93
C ASP A 77 -14.68 4.60 6.78
N GLU A 78 -15.38 4.81 7.91
CA GLU A 78 -15.14 5.94 8.83
C GLU A 78 -13.69 6.02 9.32
N LEU A 79 -13.03 4.87 9.49
CA LEU A 79 -11.62 4.81 9.89
C LEU A 79 -10.68 5.20 8.75
N LEU A 80 -11.09 5.02 7.49
CA LEU A 80 -10.28 5.25 6.31
C LEU A 80 -10.43 6.67 5.72
N MET A 81 -11.53 7.37 6.03
CA MET A 81 -11.88 8.67 5.44
C MET A 81 -10.81 9.76 5.56
N ASN A 82 -9.96 9.69 6.60
CA ASN A 82 -8.95 10.71 6.87
C ASN A 82 -7.57 10.38 6.25
N PHE A 83 -7.44 9.25 5.56
CA PHE A 83 -6.19 8.80 4.99
C PHE A 83 -6.14 8.99 3.47
N LYS A 84 -4.93 9.21 2.96
CA LYS A 84 -4.65 9.27 1.52
C LYS A 84 -4.40 7.86 0.99
N ILE A 85 -5.46 7.09 0.82
CA ILE A 85 -5.37 5.69 0.41
C ILE A 85 -5.51 5.56 -1.11
N ILE A 86 -4.60 4.78 -1.69
CA ILE A 86 -4.68 4.24 -3.05
C ILE A 86 -4.81 2.73 -2.90
N ASP A 87 -5.87 2.16 -3.45
CA ASP A 87 -6.09 0.73 -3.41
C ASP A 87 -5.16 -0.02 -4.38
N ILE A 88 -4.72 -1.21 -3.97
CA ILE A 88 -3.88 -2.11 -4.78
C ILE A 88 -4.56 -3.47 -4.88
N ASP A 89 -4.51 -4.08 -6.06
CA ASP A 89 -4.95 -5.46 -6.22
C ASP A 89 -4.06 -6.41 -5.41
N HIS A 90 -4.69 -7.28 -4.62
CA HIS A 90 -3.99 -8.27 -3.83
C HIS A 90 -2.97 -9.10 -4.66
N ASN A 91 -3.33 -9.50 -5.89
CA ASN A 91 -2.44 -10.29 -6.73
C ASN A 91 -1.25 -9.49 -7.26
N ASP A 92 -1.38 -8.17 -7.35
CA ASP A 92 -0.27 -7.30 -7.72
C ASP A 92 0.80 -7.33 -6.64
N ILE A 93 0.42 -7.33 -5.35
CA ILE A 93 1.36 -7.51 -4.24
C ILE A 93 1.99 -8.90 -4.30
N LEU A 94 1.17 -9.97 -4.42
CA LEU A 94 1.68 -11.35 -4.48
C LEU A 94 2.66 -11.60 -5.64
N ARG A 95 2.52 -10.88 -6.76
CA ARG A 95 3.36 -11.04 -7.97
C ARG A 95 4.44 -9.98 -8.10
N GLY A 96 4.51 -9.01 -7.18
CA GLY A 96 5.34 -7.82 -7.31
C GLY A 96 4.99 -6.99 -8.57
N ASN A 97 3.76 -7.07 -9.09
CA ASN A 97 3.35 -6.28 -10.25
C ASN A 97 3.00 -4.85 -9.81
N VAL A 98 3.89 -3.91 -10.08
CA VAL A 98 3.77 -2.53 -9.62
C VAL A 98 3.06 -1.60 -10.60
N THR A 99 2.48 -2.14 -11.68
CA THR A 99 1.93 -1.31 -12.77
C THR A 99 0.73 -0.50 -12.33
N GLY A 100 -0.26 -1.12 -11.70
CA GLY A 100 -1.47 -0.43 -11.21
C GLY A 100 -1.15 0.65 -10.18
N ALA A 101 -0.33 0.32 -9.17
CA ALA A 101 0.09 1.27 -8.14
C ALA A 101 0.88 2.47 -8.72
N PHE A 102 1.80 2.19 -9.65
CA PHE A 102 2.56 3.24 -10.33
C PHE A 102 1.65 4.20 -11.12
N ASP A 103 0.70 3.67 -11.89
CA ASP A 103 -0.22 4.50 -12.66
C ASP A 103 -1.15 5.31 -11.76
N ALA A 104 -1.59 4.73 -10.64
CA ALA A 104 -2.39 5.43 -9.65
C ALA A 104 -1.62 6.58 -8.98
N LEU A 105 -0.35 6.36 -8.60
CA LEU A 105 0.51 7.40 -8.02
C LEU A 105 0.72 8.58 -8.97
N LYS A 106 0.93 8.31 -10.27
CA LYS A 106 1.03 9.39 -11.28
C LYS A 106 -0.24 10.24 -11.35
N ARG A 107 -1.41 9.60 -11.22
CA ARG A 107 -2.70 10.31 -11.22
C ARG A 107 -2.91 11.08 -9.92
N TYR A 108 -2.40 10.57 -8.81
CA TYR A 108 -2.52 11.22 -7.50
C TYR A 108 -1.76 12.55 -7.42
N ASP A 109 -0.57 12.64 -8.03
CA ASP A 109 0.22 13.88 -8.16
C ASP A 109 -0.53 14.99 -8.93
N THR A 110 -1.52 14.62 -9.76
CA THR A 110 -2.38 15.58 -10.48
C THR A 110 -3.59 16.08 -9.68
N GLY A 111 -3.69 15.75 -8.38
CA GLY A 111 -4.70 16.31 -7.46
C GLY A 111 -6.08 15.64 -7.50
N LYS A 112 -6.19 14.39 -7.94
CA LYS A 112 -7.43 13.59 -7.87
C LYS A 112 -7.22 12.38 -6.94
N ASN A 113 -8.20 12.08 -6.08
CA ASN A 113 -8.32 10.76 -5.44
C ASN A 113 -8.58 9.73 -6.53
N VAL A 114 -7.76 8.67 -6.61
CA VAL A 114 -7.78 7.77 -7.76
C VAL A 114 -7.63 6.33 -7.33
N SER A 115 -8.58 5.49 -7.76
CA SER A 115 -8.47 4.03 -7.67
C SER A 115 -7.48 3.46 -8.70
N ALA A 116 -6.78 2.39 -8.34
CA ALA A 116 -6.05 1.58 -9.30
C ALA A 116 -7.04 0.66 -10.03
N ILE A 117 -7.34 1.01 -11.29
CA ILE A 117 -8.14 0.18 -12.21
C ILE A 117 -7.27 -0.94 -12.75
#